data_AF-A0A1S2JXG6-F1
#
_entry.id   AF-A0A1S2JXG6-F1
#
_cell.length_a   1.000
_cell.length_b   1.000
_cell.length_c   1.000
_cell.angle_alpha   90.00
_cell.angle_beta   90.00
_cell.angle_gamma   90.00
#
_symmetry.space_group_name_H-M   'P 1'
#
loop_
_entity.id
_entity.type
_entity.pdbx_description
1 polymer ?
#
loop_
_entity_poly.entity_id
_entity_poly.type
_entity_poly.pdbx_seq_one_letter_code
_entity_poly.pdbx_strand_id
1 'polypeptide(L)'
;MAAAQRRHADRQLVPLTGDELRAFHPRYQKLLDGHPLLFPNVTAQASEAWMRMSIEHARDHGYSLILEGVFRDPEMTVATAREFAAAHRVELVWLGVRAERSRLDSLHRYLEAGRWTPPTAHDSAYRRMPQTLAAAERSPDVQRVTLTDRTKVPAGSRPAVPNAEQASHLRRHGSRECLSDHRIVGLVVRVAELSDARGR
;
A
#
# COMPACT_ATOMS: atom_id res chain seq x y z
N MET A 1 -8.27 -2.56 0.50
CA MET A 1 -8.94 -1.25 0.35
C MET A 1 -10.28 -1.06 1.08
N ALA A 2 -11.02 -2.09 1.51
CA ALA A 2 -12.35 -1.85 2.12
C ALA A 2 -12.33 -1.29 3.56
N ALA A 3 -11.41 -1.74 4.43
CA ALA A 3 -11.21 -1.15 5.75
C ALA A 3 -10.63 0.28 5.65
N ALA A 4 -9.81 0.50 4.62
CA ALA A 4 -9.67 1.73 3.85
C ALA A 4 -10.79 2.78 3.95
N GLN A 5 -11.70 2.60 3.00
CA GLN A 5 -12.85 3.40 2.67
C GLN A 5 -13.82 3.52 3.84
N ARG A 6 -14.11 2.44 4.57
CA ARG A 6 -15.07 2.50 5.70
C ARG A 6 -14.69 3.49 6.79
N ARG A 7 -13.39 3.67 7.07
CA ARG A 7 -12.92 4.60 8.10
C ARG A 7 -13.02 6.06 7.67
N HIS A 8 -12.98 6.32 6.36
CA HIS A 8 -13.11 7.67 5.79
C HIS A 8 -14.31 7.71 4.86
N ALA A 9 -15.42 7.11 5.27
CA ALA A 9 -16.63 7.08 4.46
C ALA A 9 -17.22 8.50 4.28
N ASP A 10 -16.82 9.43 5.14
CA ASP A 10 -17.06 10.87 5.07
C ASP A 10 -16.23 11.59 3.99
N ARG A 11 -15.27 10.91 3.35
CA ARG A 11 -14.37 11.51 2.36
C ARG A 11 -14.44 10.81 1.01
N GLN A 12 -14.33 11.59 -0.05
CA GLN A 12 -14.19 11.05 -1.39
C GLN A 12 -12.74 10.62 -1.62
N LEU A 13 -12.50 9.32 -1.48
CA LEU A 13 -11.19 8.72 -1.72
C LEU A 13 -11.19 8.02 -3.09
N VAL A 14 -10.24 8.39 -3.95
CA VAL A 14 -10.08 7.76 -5.27
C VAL A 14 -9.14 6.56 -5.16
N PRO A 15 -9.64 5.32 -5.39
CA PRO A 15 -8.76 4.16 -5.48
C PRO A 15 -7.89 4.27 -6.73
N LEU A 16 -6.60 4.02 -6.58
CA LEU A 16 -5.65 4.01 -7.68
C LEU A 16 -4.72 2.82 -7.54
N THR A 17 -4.75 1.94 -8.53
CA THR A 17 -3.91 0.76 -8.59
C THR A 17 -3.29 0.61 -9.97
N GLY A 18 -2.03 0.14 -10.02
CA GLY A 18 -1.37 -0.08 -11.31
C GLY A 18 -2.09 -1.13 -12.15
N ASP A 19 -2.75 -2.10 -11.52
CA ASP A 19 -3.46 -3.18 -12.22
C ASP A 19 -4.74 -2.69 -12.90
N GLU A 20 -5.50 -1.78 -12.30
CA GLU A 20 -6.65 -1.14 -12.97
C GLU A 20 -6.22 -0.33 -14.18
N LEU A 21 -5.08 0.37 -14.08
CA LEU A 21 -4.55 1.15 -15.19
C LEU A 21 -4.13 0.27 -16.39
N ARG A 22 -3.76 -0.99 -16.16
CA ARG A 22 -3.36 -1.88 -17.26
C ARG A 22 -4.48 -2.13 -18.27
N ALA A 23 -5.75 -2.01 -17.87
CA ALA A 23 -6.90 -2.13 -18.76
C ALA A 23 -6.85 -1.15 -19.95
N PHE A 24 -6.16 -0.01 -19.78
CA PHE A 24 -5.97 0.98 -20.85
C PHE A 24 -4.82 0.65 -21.81
N HIS A 25 -4.06 -0.41 -21.57
CA HIS A 25 -2.98 -0.83 -22.47
C HIS A 25 -3.54 -1.27 -23.83
N PRO A 26 -3.04 -0.76 -24.98
CA PRO A 26 -3.57 -1.09 -26.30
C PRO A 26 -3.59 -2.59 -26.63
N ARG A 27 -2.74 -3.36 -25.94
CA ARG A 27 -2.63 -4.82 -26.10
C ARG A 27 -3.23 -5.60 -24.93
N TYR A 28 -3.99 -4.98 -24.03
CA TYR A 28 -4.51 -5.59 -22.80
C TYR A 28 -5.18 -6.94 -23.07
N GLN A 29 -6.25 -6.94 -23.89
CA GLN A 29 -7.01 -8.16 -24.18
C GLN A 29 -6.15 -9.24 -24.86
N LYS A 30 -5.36 -8.85 -25.88
CA LYS A 30 -4.47 -9.78 -26.60
C LYS A 30 -3.45 -10.45 -25.68
N LEU A 31 -2.90 -9.72 -24.72
CA LEU A 31 -1.92 -10.25 -23.77
C LEU A 31 -2.58 -11.12 -22.70
N LEU A 32 -3.77 -10.75 -22.23
CA LEU A 32 -4.50 -11.54 -21.23
C LEU A 32 -4.91 -12.91 -21.79
N ASP A 33 -5.38 -12.95 -23.03
CA ASP A 33 -5.85 -14.20 -23.66
C ASP A 33 -4.71 -15.08 -24.19
N GLY A 34 -3.73 -14.47 -24.88
CA GLY A 34 -2.69 -15.23 -25.57
C GLY A 34 -1.39 -15.41 -24.78
N HIS A 35 -1.08 -14.50 -23.87
CA HIS A 35 0.22 -14.46 -23.17
C HIS A 35 0.12 -13.98 -21.71
N PRO A 36 -0.76 -14.58 -20.87
CA PRO A 36 -1.04 -14.09 -19.52
C PRO A 36 0.20 -14.09 -18.60
N LEU A 37 1.18 -14.95 -18.84
CA LEU A 37 2.44 -14.97 -18.09
C LEU A 37 3.37 -13.80 -18.45
N LEU A 38 3.29 -13.28 -19.68
CA LEU A 38 4.06 -12.11 -20.13
C LEU A 38 3.35 -10.80 -19.79
N PHE A 39 2.03 -10.85 -19.60
CA PHE A 39 1.17 -9.69 -19.37
C PHE A 39 1.73 -8.70 -18.31
N PRO A 40 2.17 -9.12 -17.11
CA PRO A 40 2.65 -8.18 -16.10
C PRO A 40 3.93 -7.43 -16.53
N ASN A 41 4.84 -8.12 -17.22
CA ASN A 41 6.12 -7.55 -17.64
C ASN A 41 5.94 -6.61 -18.84
N VAL A 42 5.14 -7.01 -19.84
CA VAL A 42 4.88 -6.20 -21.04
C VAL A 42 4.17 -4.90 -20.69
N THR A 43 3.27 -4.92 -19.70
CA THR A 43 2.47 -3.75 -19.30
C THR A 43 3.13 -2.92 -18.19
N ALA A 44 4.25 -3.34 -17.63
CA ALA A 44 4.87 -2.71 -16.46
C ALA A 44 5.19 -1.23 -16.70
N GLN A 45 5.90 -0.93 -17.79
CA GLN A 45 6.32 0.44 -18.11
C GLN A 45 5.12 1.40 -18.27
N ALA A 46 4.08 0.98 -19.00
CA ALA A 46 2.88 1.78 -19.18
C ALA A 46 2.14 2.00 -17.85
N SER A 47 1.95 0.94 -17.06
CA SER A 47 1.30 1.01 -15.75
C SER A 47 2.06 1.92 -14.78
N GLU A 48 3.39 1.83 -14.73
CA GLU A 48 4.23 2.69 -13.88
C GLU A 48 4.16 4.16 -14.31
N ALA A 49 4.21 4.43 -15.63
CA ALA A 49 4.08 5.80 -16.15
C ALA A 49 2.71 6.41 -15.82
N TRP A 50 1.63 5.65 -16.01
CA TRP A 50 0.28 6.12 -15.70
C TRP A 50 0.04 6.30 -14.21
N MET A 51 0.56 5.40 -13.35
CA MET A 51 0.53 5.59 -11.91
C MET A 51 1.16 6.93 -11.50
N ARG A 52 2.36 7.23 -12.03
CA ARG A 52 3.04 8.49 -11.75
C ARG A 52 2.23 9.69 -12.21
N MET A 53 1.71 9.68 -13.45
CA MET A 53 0.87 10.76 -13.98
C MET A 53 -0.41 10.97 -13.15
N SER A 54 -1.06 9.89 -12.72
CA SER A 54 -2.27 9.96 -11.89
C SER A 54 -1.97 10.50 -10.49
N ILE A 55 -0.83 10.13 -9.89
CA ILE A 55 -0.38 10.66 -8.60
C ILE A 55 -0.06 12.16 -8.72
N GLU A 56 0.70 12.58 -9.74
CA GLU A 56 1.02 13.98 -10.01
C GLU A 56 -0.28 14.80 -10.20
N HIS A 57 -1.19 14.32 -11.05
CA HIS A 57 -2.47 14.99 -11.28
C HIS A 57 -3.29 15.11 -10.00
N ALA A 58 -3.37 14.05 -9.19
CA ALA A 58 -4.07 14.08 -7.91
C ALA A 58 -3.48 15.08 -6.93
N ARG A 59 -2.16 15.13 -6.82
CA ARG A 59 -1.48 16.10 -5.96
C ARG A 59 -1.76 17.53 -6.42
N ASP A 60 -1.62 17.80 -7.71
CA ASP A 60 -1.76 19.15 -8.27
C ASP A 60 -3.21 19.69 -8.19
N HIS A 61 -4.20 18.80 -8.05
CA HIS A 61 -5.62 19.14 -7.96
C HIS A 61 -6.26 18.86 -6.59
N GLY A 62 -5.49 18.45 -5.57
CA GLY A 62 -5.99 18.19 -4.22
C GLY A 62 -6.84 16.91 -4.08
N TYR A 63 -6.72 15.94 -4.99
CA TYR A 63 -7.47 14.70 -4.88
C TYR A 63 -6.90 13.79 -3.77
N SER A 64 -7.78 13.35 -2.88
CA SER A 64 -7.47 12.35 -1.87
C SER A 64 -7.44 10.94 -2.46
N LEU A 65 -6.33 10.21 -2.27
CA LEU A 65 -6.09 8.91 -2.89
C LEU A 65 -6.08 7.75 -1.90
N ILE A 66 -6.42 6.56 -2.41
CA ILE A 66 -6.05 5.27 -1.84
C ILE A 66 -5.15 4.56 -2.84
N LEU A 67 -3.85 4.53 -2.55
CA LEU A 67 -2.85 3.88 -3.39
C LEU A 67 -2.68 2.42 -2.94
N GLU A 68 -2.89 1.47 -3.85
CA GLU A 68 -2.47 0.08 -3.66
C GLU A 68 -1.16 -0.18 -4.40
N GLY A 69 -0.17 -0.70 -3.69
CA GLY A 69 1.14 -0.99 -4.24
C GLY A 69 1.84 -2.09 -3.47
N VAL A 70 2.94 -2.58 -4.04
CA VAL A 70 3.77 -3.63 -3.42
C VAL A 70 4.95 -3.04 -2.64
N PHE A 71 5.13 -1.70 -2.67
CA PHE A 71 6.04 -0.89 -1.84
C PHE A 71 7.39 -1.56 -1.51
N ARG A 72 7.98 -2.15 -2.55
CA ARG A 72 9.24 -2.89 -2.53
C ARG A 72 10.47 -1.99 -2.31
N ASP A 73 10.26 -0.69 -2.31
CA ASP A 73 11.28 0.34 -2.18
C ASP A 73 10.91 1.30 -1.02
N PRO A 74 11.66 1.27 0.09
CA PRO A 74 11.46 2.18 1.21
C PRO A 74 11.57 3.66 0.83
N GLU A 75 12.52 4.01 -0.03
CA GLU A 75 12.79 5.40 -0.38
C GLU A 75 11.66 5.97 -1.22
N MET A 76 11.22 5.22 -2.25
CA MET A 76 10.07 5.62 -3.06
C MET A 76 8.80 5.76 -2.21
N THR A 77 8.57 4.83 -1.27
CA THR A 77 7.39 4.87 -0.39
C THR A 77 7.36 6.14 0.47
N VAL A 78 8.49 6.48 1.10
CA VAL A 78 8.62 7.67 1.94
C VAL A 78 8.60 8.95 1.09
N ALA A 79 9.19 8.93 -0.12
CA ALA A 79 9.12 10.06 -1.04
C ALA A 79 7.67 10.39 -1.44
N THR A 80 6.89 9.38 -1.85
CA THR A 80 5.46 9.57 -2.15
C THR A 80 4.71 10.10 -0.93
N ALA A 81 4.97 9.58 0.28
CA ALA A 81 4.35 10.10 1.49
C ALA A 81 4.67 11.59 1.72
N ARG A 82 5.93 11.99 1.55
CA ARG A 82 6.39 13.38 1.68
C ARG A 82 5.71 14.32 0.69
N GLU A 83 5.56 13.89 -0.56
CA GLU A 83 4.89 14.69 -1.60
C GLU A 83 3.44 15.02 -1.25
N PHE A 84 2.75 14.13 -0.54
CA PHE A 84 1.37 14.35 -0.11
C PHE A 84 1.24 15.04 1.24
N ALA A 85 2.22 14.90 2.14
CA ALA A 85 2.17 15.39 3.52
C ALA A 85 1.98 16.92 3.62
N ALA A 86 2.31 17.68 2.57
CA ALA A 86 2.12 19.13 2.53
C ALA A 86 0.64 19.56 2.54
N ALA A 87 -0.25 18.77 1.94
CA ALA A 87 -1.67 19.12 1.76
C ALA A 87 -2.62 18.06 2.35
N HIS A 88 -2.10 16.88 2.68
CA HIS A 88 -2.90 15.75 3.08
C HIS A 88 -2.29 15.04 4.29
N ARG A 89 -3.18 14.48 5.10
CA ARG A 89 -2.82 13.45 6.07
C ARG A 89 -2.54 12.15 5.34
N VAL A 90 -1.32 11.67 5.47
CA VAL A 90 -0.85 10.39 4.96
C VAL A 90 -0.95 9.33 6.05
N GLU A 91 -1.66 8.26 5.74
CA GLU A 91 -1.76 7.09 6.60
C GLU A 91 -1.44 5.84 5.83
N LEU A 92 -0.78 4.92 6.51
CA LEU A 92 -0.41 3.63 5.97
C LEU A 92 -1.26 2.54 6.61
N VAL A 93 -1.89 1.70 5.79
CA VAL A 93 -2.49 0.46 6.25
C VAL A 93 -1.72 -0.69 5.69
N TRP A 94 -1.08 -1.40 6.60
CA TRP A 94 -0.28 -2.56 6.32
C TRP A 94 -1.12 -3.82 6.55
N LEU A 95 -1.18 -4.69 5.55
CA LEU A 95 -1.82 -5.99 5.66
C LEU A 95 -0.75 -7.03 6.03
N GLY A 96 -1.06 -7.84 7.02
CA GLY A 96 -0.20 -8.84 7.58
C GLY A 96 -0.69 -10.23 7.23
N VAL A 97 0.05 -10.95 6.38
CA VAL A 97 -0.28 -12.33 5.98
C VAL A 97 0.98 -13.17 5.81
N ARG A 98 0.83 -14.47 6.06
CA ARG A 98 1.88 -15.46 5.81
C ARG A 98 2.28 -15.50 4.34
N ALA A 99 3.56 -15.67 4.06
CA ALA A 99 4.09 -15.73 2.69
C ALA A 99 3.42 -16.85 1.87
N GLU A 100 3.24 -18.03 2.46
CA GLU A 100 2.57 -19.16 1.81
C GLU A 100 1.14 -18.82 1.38
N ARG A 101 0.40 -18.13 2.27
CA ARG A 101 -0.97 -17.71 1.97
C ARG A 101 -1.00 -16.69 0.84
N SER A 102 -0.12 -15.69 0.88
CA SER A 102 -0.03 -14.67 -0.18
C SER A 102 0.34 -15.26 -1.55
N ARG A 103 1.24 -16.24 -1.58
CA ARG A 103 1.56 -17.00 -2.80
C ARG A 103 0.34 -17.77 -3.32
N LEU A 104 -0.38 -18.47 -2.44
CA LEU A 104 -1.59 -19.20 -2.81
C LEU A 104 -2.65 -18.26 -3.39
N ASP A 105 -2.87 -17.09 -2.80
CA ASP A 105 -3.84 -16.12 -3.31
C ASP A 105 -3.40 -15.54 -4.66
N SER A 106 -2.09 -15.37 -4.88
CA SER A 106 -1.54 -14.93 -6.17
C SER A 106 -1.78 -15.98 -7.26
N LEU A 107 -1.59 -17.27 -6.93
CA LEU A 107 -1.91 -18.37 -7.83
C LEU A 107 -3.41 -18.46 -8.11
N HIS A 108 -4.25 -18.35 -7.08
CA HIS A 108 -5.70 -18.37 -7.23
C HIS A 108 -6.18 -17.24 -8.16
N ARG A 109 -5.64 -16.02 -8.01
CA ARG A 109 -5.95 -14.88 -8.89
C ARG A 109 -5.57 -15.15 -10.35
N TYR A 110 -4.46 -15.86 -10.58
CA TYR A 110 -4.08 -16.29 -11.92
C TYR A 110 -5.08 -17.31 -12.50
N LEU A 111 -5.50 -18.30 -11.72
CA LEU A 111 -6.45 -19.32 -12.17
C LEU A 111 -7.84 -18.75 -12.48
N GLU A 112 -8.31 -17.78 -11.69
CA GLU A 112 -9.64 -17.16 -11.89
C GLU A 112 -9.65 -16.09 -12.98
N ALA A 113 -8.58 -15.31 -13.11
CA ALA A 113 -8.61 -14.06 -13.88
C ALA A 113 -7.41 -13.87 -14.83
N GLY A 114 -6.56 -14.89 -15.03
CA GLY A 114 -5.37 -14.80 -15.87
C GLY A 114 -4.29 -13.85 -15.34
N ARG A 115 -4.46 -13.31 -14.13
CA ARG A 115 -3.57 -12.29 -13.55
C ARG A 115 -2.36 -12.94 -12.88
N TRP A 116 -1.34 -13.16 -13.68
CA TRP A 116 -0.08 -13.72 -13.22
C TRP A 116 0.68 -12.76 -12.29
N THR A 117 1.29 -13.29 -11.23
CA THR A 117 2.31 -12.60 -10.44
C THR A 117 3.56 -13.48 -10.42
N PRO A 118 4.69 -13.04 -11.02
CA PRO A 118 5.91 -13.82 -10.99
C PRO A 118 6.34 -14.15 -9.55
N PRO A 119 6.62 -15.42 -9.19
CA PRO A 119 7.00 -15.80 -7.84
C PRO A 119 8.22 -15.03 -7.32
N THR A 120 9.19 -14.76 -8.19
CA THR A 120 10.37 -13.94 -7.87
C THR A 120 9.99 -12.48 -7.55
N ALA A 121 9.00 -11.91 -8.25
CA ALA A 121 8.50 -10.57 -7.97
C ALA A 121 7.74 -10.52 -6.63
N HIS A 122 6.91 -11.53 -6.36
CA HIS A 122 6.26 -11.68 -5.05
C HIS A 122 7.29 -11.77 -3.92
N ASP A 123 8.24 -12.70 -4.01
CA ASP A 123 9.19 -12.97 -2.93
C ASP A 123 10.17 -11.84 -2.67
N SER A 124 10.63 -11.18 -3.74
CA SER A 124 11.52 -10.03 -3.62
C SER A 124 10.81 -8.85 -2.95
N ALA A 125 9.54 -8.60 -3.30
CA ALA A 125 8.74 -7.61 -2.63
C ALA A 125 8.53 -8.00 -1.16
N TYR A 126 8.03 -9.21 -0.89
CA TYR A 126 7.76 -9.74 0.46
C TYR A 126 8.95 -9.53 1.41
N ARG A 127 10.17 -9.86 0.97
CA ARG A 127 11.39 -9.72 1.78
C ARG A 127 11.79 -8.28 2.08
N ARG A 128 11.38 -7.32 1.25
CA ARG A 128 11.70 -5.88 1.40
C ARG A 128 10.66 -5.11 2.20
N MET A 129 9.47 -5.69 2.38
CA MET A 129 8.35 -5.06 3.07
C MET A 129 8.65 -4.63 4.51
N PRO A 130 9.35 -5.42 5.34
CA PRO A 130 9.70 -4.99 6.70
C PRO A 130 10.57 -3.73 6.74
N GLN A 131 11.52 -3.58 5.80
CA GLN A 131 12.38 -2.41 5.70
C GLN A 131 11.55 -1.16 5.30
N THR A 132 10.61 -1.32 4.37
CA THR A 132 9.69 -0.23 3.98
C THR A 132 8.80 0.19 5.15
N LEU A 133 8.23 -0.77 5.88
CA LEU A 133 7.42 -0.50 7.07
C LEU A 133 8.22 0.29 8.11
N ALA A 134 9.43 -0.16 8.43
CA ALA A 134 10.30 0.51 9.39
C ALA A 134 10.74 1.91 8.93
N ALA A 135 10.90 2.14 7.62
CA ALA A 135 11.18 3.47 7.08
C ALA A 135 9.98 4.40 7.21
N ALA A 136 8.78 3.89 6.91
CA ALA A 136 7.57 4.67 7.02
C ALA A 136 7.19 5.01 8.47
N GLU A 137 7.38 4.10 9.42
CA GLU A 137 7.18 4.39 10.85
C GLU A 137 8.10 5.51 11.34
N ARG A 138 9.32 5.62 10.81
CA ARG A 138 10.26 6.69 11.17
C ARG A 138 10.02 8.01 10.44
N SER A 139 9.14 8.04 9.45
CA SER A 139 8.92 9.24 8.64
C SER A 139 7.95 10.19 9.34
N PRO A 140 8.30 11.49 9.51
CA PRO A 140 7.35 12.49 10.00
C PRO A 140 6.21 12.76 9.00
N ASP A 141 6.43 12.42 7.72
CA ASP A 141 5.46 12.59 6.64
C ASP A 141 4.35 11.54 6.68
N VAL A 142 4.49 10.50 7.51
CA VAL A 142 3.48 9.46 7.73
C VAL A 142 2.89 9.67 9.11
N GLN A 143 1.61 10.04 9.22
CA GLN A 143 1.02 10.35 10.53
C GLN A 143 0.53 9.10 11.27
N ARG A 144 0.25 8.01 10.55
CA ARG A 144 -0.27 6.78 11.15
C ARG A 144 0.12 5.55 10.36
N VAL A 145 0.46 4.48 11.09
CA VAL A 145 0.61 3.14 10.54
C VAL A 145 -0.37 2.21 11.24
N THR A 146 -1.20 1.49 10.47
CA THR A 146 -2.17 0.50 10.97
C THR A 146 -1.78 -0.86 10.44
N LEU A 147 -1.60 -1.85 11.32
CA LEU A 147 -1.41 -3.24 10.91
C LEU A 147 -2.76 -3.98 11.01
N THR A 148 -3.14 -4.70 9.96
CA THR A 148 -4.37 -5.50 9.89
C THR A 148 -4.07 -6.84 9.25
N ASP A 149 -4.95 -7.82 9.38
CA ASP A 149 -4.87 -9.09 8.66
C ASP A 149 -6.16 -9.32 7.84
N ARG A 150 -6.30 -10.52 7.27
CA ARG A 150 -7.48 -10.87 6.45
C ARG A 150 -8.73 -11.24 7.25
N THR A 151 -8.64 -11.36 8.58
CA THR A 151 -9.76 -11.68 9.48
C THR A 151 -10.57 -10.44 9.89
N LYS A 152 -10.18 -9.25 9.41
CA LYS A 152 -10.84 -7.93 9.60
C LYS A 152 -10.76 -7.35 11.01
N VAL A 153 -10.03 -7.96 11.95
CA VAL A 153 -9.74 -7.32 13.25
C VAL A 153 -8.44 -6.52 13.11
N PRO A 154 -8.43 -5.19 13.36
CA PRO A 154 -7.17 -4.45 13.44
C PRO A 154 -6.33 -5.02 14.58
N ALA A 155 -5.14 -5.54 14.28
CA ALA A 155 -4.21 -6.05 15.30
C ALA A 155 -3.62 -4.92 16.15
N GLY A 156 -3.78 -3.67 15.69
CA GLY A 156 -3.45 -2.45 16.41
C GLY A 156 -3.20 -1.28 15.44
N SER A 157 -3.32 -0.06 15.95
CA SER A 157 -2.89 1.17 15.26
C SER A 157 -1.82 1.86 16.09
N ARG A 158 -0.76 2.36 15.46
CA ARG A 158 0.32 3.08 16.14
C ARG A 158 0.50 4.48 15.50
N PRO A 159 0.70 5.54 16.31
CA PRO A 159 1.26 6.78 15.77
C PRO A 159 2.68 6.49 15.26
N ALA A 160 3.06 7.13 14.14
CA ALA A 160 4.37 6.89 13.55
C ALA A 160 5.52 7.36 14.47
N VAL A 161 5.32 8.47 15.20
CA VAL A 161 6.31 8.99 16.16
C VAL A 161 5.91 8.60 17.60
N PRO A 162 6.74 7.87 18.37
CA PRO A 162 6.47 7.56 19.77
C PRO A 162 6.83 8.74 20.69
N ASN A 163 6.01 9.00 21.71
CA ASN A 163 6.35 9.97 22.77
C ASN A 163 7.21 9.32 23.88
N ALA A 164 7.81 10.14 24.76
CA ALA A 164 8.77 9.70 25.77
C ALA A 164 8.21 8.69 26.80
N GLU A 165 6.91 8.76 27.11
CA GLU A 165 6.22 7.80 27.98
C GLU A 165 6.04 6.43 27.28
N GLN A 166 5.72 6.44 25.98
CA GLN A 166 5.56 5.24 25.15
C GLN A 166 6.90 4.51 24.90
N ALA A 167 8.03 5.23 24.89
CA ALA A 167 9.38 4.66 24.82
C ALA A 167 9.70 3.71 26.00
N SER A 168 9.05 3.89 27.15
CA SER A 168 9.20 3.02 28.31
C SER A 168 8.36 1.73 28.21
N HIS A 169 7.17 1.82 27.60
CA HIS A 169 6.25 0.70 27.38
C HIS A 169 6.64 -0.18 26.17
N LEU A 170 7.34 0.42 25.20
CA LEU A 170 8.01 -0.23 24.05
C LEU A 170 8.95 -1.39 24.45
N ARG A 171 9.38 -1.46 25.72
CA ARG A 171 10.24 -2.53 26.24
C ARG A 171 9.51 -3.77 26.77
N ARG A 172 8.20 -3.70 27.07
CA ARG A 172 7.52 -4.76 27.86
C ARG A 172 6.50 -5.61 27.10
N HIS A 173 5.79 -5.11 26.08
CA HIS A 173 4.83 -5.95 25.35
C HIS A 173 4.67 -5.57 23.87
N GLY A 174 4.71 -6.58 22.99
CA GLY A 174 3.99 -6.56 21.70
C GLY A 174 4.74 -6.15 20.43
N SER A 175 6.02 -6.52 20.26
CA SER A 175 6.72 -6.31 18.97
C SER A 175 7.57 -7.49 18.48
N ARG A 176 8.01 -8.42 19.34
CA ARG A 176 8.87 -9.54 18.89
C ARG A 176 8.15 -10.67 18.18
N GLU A 177 6.88 -10.91 18.45
CA GLU A 177 6.17 -12.12 17.99
C GLU A 177 5.55 -11.99 16.58
N CYS A 178 5.22 -10.77 16.14
CA CYS A 178 4.67 -10.53 14.81
C CYS A 178 5.78 -10.38 13.73
N LEU A 179 6.96 -9.92 14.14
CA LEU A 179 8.14 -9.75 13.28
C LEU A 179 8.90 -11.06 13.03
N SER A 180 8.81 -12.05 13.93
CA SER A 180 9.52 -13.34 13.80
C SER A 180 8.90 -14.29 12.78
N ASP A 181 7.64 -14.08 12.40
CA ASP A 181 6.83 -15.12 11.74
C ASP A 181 6.48 -14.87 10.26
N HIS A 182 7.17 -13.95 9.57
CA HIS A 182 6.95 -13.70 8.13
C HIS A 182 5.45 -13.48 7.84
N ARG A 183 4.90 -12.37 8.35
CA ARG A 183 3.45 -12.07 8.32
C ARG A 183 3.11 -10.75 7.63
N ILE A 184 3.72 -10.36 6.51
CA ILE A 184 3.59 -8.98 6.01
C ILE A 184 3.39 -8.92 4.48
N VAL A 185 2.18 -8.54 4.01
CA VAL A 185 1.87 -8.21 2.59
C VAL A 185 0.83 -7.12 2.43
N GLY A 186 1.20 -6.07 1.70
CA GLY A 186 0.33 -5.03 1.17
C GLY A 186 0.34 -3.76 2.02
N LEU A 187 0.70 -2.63 1.41
CA LEU A 187 0.51 -1.32 1.99
C LEU A 187 -0.61 -0.61 1.21
N VAL A 188 -1.46 0.11 1.94
CA VAL A 188 -2.42 1.04 1.38
C VAL A 188 -2.05 2.42 1.91
N VAL A 189 -1.56 3.29 1.04
CA VAL A 189 -1.34 4.70 1.39
C VAL A 189 -2.69 5.39 1.23
N ARG A 190 -3.21 5.89 2.34
CA ARG A 190 -4.37 6.78 2.35
C ARG A 190 -3.83 8.19 2.43
N VAL A 191 -4.38 9.02 1.58
CA VAL A 191 -4.12 10.45 1.53
C VAL A 191 -5.47 11.10 1.76
N ALA A 192 -5.60 11.92 2.81
CA ALA A 192 -6.86 12.55 3.14
C ALA A 192 -6.64 14.03 3.46
N GLU A 193 -7.39 14.95 2.86
CA GLU A 193 -7.21 16.39 3.07
C GLU A 193 -7.26 16.78 4.56
N LEU A 194 -6.50 17.81 4.93
CA LEU A 194 -6.70 18.48 6.21
C LEU A 194 -8.09 19.14 6.16
N SER A 195 -9.02 18.66 6.99
CA SER A 195 -10.24 19.42 7.26
C SER A 195 -9.79 20.77 7.79
N ASP A 196 -10.12 21.83 7.05
CA ASP A 196 -9.85 23.20 7.44
C ASP A 196 -10.33 23.36 8.89
N ALA A 197 -9.39 23.48 9.83
CA ALA A 197 -9.68 23.98 11.17
C ALA A 197 -9.90 25.50 11.07
N ARG A 198 -10.72 25.93 10.11
CA ARG A 198 -11.27 27.28 10.08
C ARG A 198 -12.62 27.20 10.72
N GLY A 199 -12.61 27.44 12.03
CA GLY A 199 -13.76 28.05 12.66
C GLY A 199 -14.12 29.31 11.89
N ARG A 200 -15.39 29.37 11.49
CA ARG A 200 -16.28 30.53 11.50
C ARG A 200 -17.70 30.01 11.34
#